data_AF-A0A9X7GU31-F1
#
_entry.id   AF-A0A9X7GU31-F1
#
_cell.length_a   1.000
_cell.length_b   1.000
_cell.length_c   1.000
_cell.angle_alpha   90.00
_cell.angle_beta   90.00
_cell.angle_gamma   90.00
#
_symmetry.space_group_name_H-M   'P 1'
#
loop_
_entity.id
_entity.type
_entity.pdbx_description
1 polymer ?
#
loop_
_entity_poly.entity_id
_entity_poly.type
_entity_poly.pdbx_seq_one_letter_code
_entity_poly.pdbx_strand_id
1 'polypeptide(L)'
;MEYERLITTVVSGLIGIIIGHFFTLKRERRGRVYKNKEKVLKEVYAPIYKILSPDFGYSSEYKGTVKIKEIEEIVHNNSELVETQLIQMVKDTRAGIRMVDGPTGEKDDFTVVYDHDKKFFTYIRDQYNSLKKELGLPYDKKVK
;
A
#
# COMPACT_ATOMS: atom_id res chain seq x y z
N MET A 1 26.18 -41.99 -36.67
CA MET A 1 26.77 -40.79 -36.05
C MET A 1 26.08 -39.48 -36.50
N GLU A 2 25.83 -39.21 -37.78
CA GLU A 2 25.15 -37.96 -38.19
C GLU A 2 23.70 -37.85 -37.69
N TYR A 3 22.94 -38.96 -37.72
CA TYR A 3 21.54 -39.00 -37.29
C TYR A 3 21.39 -38.68 -35.79
N GLU A 4 22.30 -39.18 -34.95
CA GLU A 4 22.32 -38.90 -33.51
C GLU A 4 22.59 -37.43 -33.20
N ARG A 5 23.50 -36.80 -33.97
CA ARG A 5 23.79 -35.34 -33.87
C ARG A 5 22.60 -34.49 -34.29
N LEU A 6 21.86 -34.94 -35.30
CA LEU A 6 20.65 -34.26 -35.78
C LEU A 6 19.52 -34.36 -34.74
N ILE A 7 19.32 -35.53 -34.13
CA ILE A 7 18.36 -35.73 -33.03
C ILE A 7 18.73 -34.87 -31.82
N THR A 8 20.00 -34.89 -31.37
CA THR A 8 20.44 -34.08 -30.22
C THR A 8 20.28 -32.58 -30.47
N THR A 9 20.57 -32.10 -31.70
CA THR A 9 20.40 -30.69 -32.05
C THR A 9 18.94 -30.27 -32.01
N VAL A 10 18.03 -31.07 -32.58
CA VAL A 10 16.59 -30.80 -32.58
C VAL A 10 16.02 -30.85 -31.15
N VAL A 11 16.37 -31.86 -30.37
CA VAL A 11 15.92 -32.00 -28.97
C VAL A 11 16.44 -30.85 -28.11
N SER A 12 17.71 -30.47 -28.26
CA SER A 12 18.30 -29.34 -27.52
C SER A 12 17.65 -28.00 -27.91
N GLY A 13 17.34 -27.80 -29.20
CA GLY A 13 16.62 -26.64 -29.69
C GLY A 13 15.22 -26.53 -29.10
N LEU A 14 14.47 -27.65 -29.07
CA LEU A 14 13.13 -27.71 -28.49
C LEU A 14 13.13 -27.45 -26.98
N ILE A 15 14.09 -28.02 -26.25
CA ILE A 15 14.25 -27.75 -24.80
C ILE A 15 14.55 -26.26 -24.57
N GLY A 16 15.44 -25.66 -25.37
CA GLY A 16 15.76 -24.24 -25.28
C GLY A 16 14.55 -23.33 -25.49
N ILE A 17 13.70 -23.66 -26.47
CA ILE A 17 12.46 -22.92 -26.75
C ILE A 17 11.48 -23.01 -25.56
N ILE A 18 11.28 -24.22 -25.01
CA ILE A 18 10.37 -24.44 -23.86
C ILE A 18 10.86 -23.64 -22.65
N ILE A 19 12.14 -23.77 -22.31
CA ILE A 19 12.73 -23.05 -21.17
C ILE A 19 12.62 -21.53 -21.37
N GLY A 20 12.94 -21.03 -22.56
CA GLY A 20 12.82 -19.61 -22.91
C GLY A 20 11.38 -19.08 -22.76
N HIS A 21 10.39 -19.86 -23.20
CA HIS A 21 8.98 -19.52 -23.05
C HIS A 21 8.56 -19.44 -21.56
N PHE A 22 8.95 -20.43 -20.75
CA PHE A 22 8.69 -20.42 -19.30
C PHE A 22 9.30 -19.21 -18.59
N PHE A 23 10.55 -18.84 -18.91
CA PHE A 23 11.19 -17.65 -18.36
C PHE A 23 10.46 -16.36 -18.78
N THR A 24 10.01 -16.29 -20.03
CA THR A 24 9.27 -15.14 -20.57
C THR A 24 7.94 -14.97 -19.83
N LEU A 25 7.14 -16.04 -19.71
CA LEU A 25 5.88 -16.01 -18.96
C LEU A 25 6.08 -15.60 -17.49
N LYS A 26 7.11 -16.13 -16.83
CA LYS A 26 7.45 -15.76 -15.44
C LYS A 26 7.84 -14.29 -15.33
N ARG A 27 8.62 -13.78 -16.28
CA ARG A 27 9.03 -12.37 -16.33
C ARG A 27 7.83 -11.45 -16.56
N GLU A 28 6.96 -11.79 -17.50
CA GLU A 28 5.74 -11.01 -17.76
C GLU A 28 4.81 -10.99 -16.55
N ARG A 29 4.59 -12.14 -15.91
CA ARG A 29 3.77 -12.21 -14.69
C ARG A 29 4.36 -11.34 -13.58
N ARG A 30 5.68 -11.38 -13.37
CA ARG A 30 6.37 -10.50 -12.43
C ARG A 30 6.20 -9.02 -12.80
N GLY A 31 6.32 -8.68 -14.08
CA GLY A 31 6.11 -7.33 -14.58
C GLY A 31 4.69 -6.82 -14.32
N ARG A 32 3.67 -7.67 -14.53
CA ARG A 32 2.27 -7.33 -14.22
C ARG A 32 2.05 -7.10 -12.73
N VAL A 33 2.59 -7.98 -11.88
CA VAL A 33 2.50 -7.84 -10.41
C VAL A 33 3.20 -6.57 -9.94
N TYR A 34 4.40 -6.28 -10.46
CA TYR A 34 5.15 -5.07 -10.12
C TYR A 34 4.36 -3.82 -10.51
N LYS A 35 3.84 -3.75 -11.74
CA LYS A 35 3.01 -2.63 -12.21
C LYS A 35 1.76 -2.44 -11.36
N ASN A 36 1.10 -3.53 -10.95
CA ASN A 36 -0.07 -3.43 -10.07
C ASN A 36 0.30 -2.85 -8.71
N LYS A 37 1.37 -3.34 -8.08
CA LYS A 37 1.86 -2.82 -6.79
C LYS A 37 2.27 -1.35 -6.90
N GLU A 38 2.94 -0.98 -7.99
CA GLU A 38 3.31 0.41 -8.27
C GLU A 38 2.07 1.30 -8.41
N LYS A 39 1.03 0.82 -9.10
CA LYS A 39 -0.25 1.52 -9.27
C LYS A 39 -0.95 1.72 -7.92
N VAL A 40 -1.09 0.65 -7.13
CA VAL A 40 -1.67 0.69 -5.77
C VAL A 40 -0.90 1.66 -4.87
N LEU A 41 0.44 1.65 -4.92
CA LEU A 41 1.25 2.60 -4.17
C LEU A 41 0.98 4.05 -4.59
N LYS A 42 1.00 4.34 -5.90
CA LYS A 42 0.90 5.71 -6.43
C LYS A 42 -0.50 6.31 -6.31
N GLU A 43 -1.53 5.52 -6.57
CA GLU A 43 -2.91 6.00 -6.68
C GLU A 43 -3.67 5.89 -5.34
N VAL A 44 -3.25 5.00 -4.43
CA VAL A 44 -3.94 4.78 -3.14
C VAL A 44 -3.05 5.18 -1.96
N TYR A 45 -1.99 4.45 -1.70
CA TYR A 45 -1.27 4.59 -0.43
C TYR A 45 -0.44 5.87 -0.31
N ALA A 46 0.21 6.31 -1.39
CA ALA A 46 0.98 7.55 -1.39
C ALA A 46 0.14 8.80 -1.13
N PRO A 47 -1.02 9.03 -1.81
CA PRO A 47 -1.85 10.20 -1.53
C PRO A 47 -2.48 10.14 -0.14
N ILE A 48 -2.94 8.97 0.33
CA ILE A 48 -3.47 8.85 1.71
C ILE A 48 -2.37 9.13 2.73
N TYR A 49 -1.17 8.55 2.55
CA TYR A 49 -0.03 8.82 3.43
C TYR A 49 0.35 10.30 3.44
N LYS A 50 0.33 10.97 2.28
CA LYS A 50 0.58 12.41 2.19
C LYS A 50 -0.45 13.25 2.94
N ILE A 51 -1.71 12.83 2.97
CA ILE A 51 -2.76 13.50 3.76
C ILE A 51 -2.48 13.37 5.26
N LEU A 52 -2.03 12.19 5.71
CA LEU A 52 -1.87 11.90 7.14
C LEU A 52 -0.49 12.28 7.71
N SER A 53 0.56 12.34 6.88
CA SER A 53 1.94 12.56 7.31
C SER A 53 2.22 13.93 7.95
N PRO A 54 1.62 15.06 7.52
CA PRO A 54 1.85 16.36 8.13
C PRO A 54 1.45 16.39 9.62
N ASP A 55 0.40 15.66 9.98
CA ASP A 55 -0.16 15.64 11.35
C ASP A 55 0.68 14.77 12.31
N PHE A 56 1.66 14.01 11.81
CA PHE A 56 2.50 13.10 12.62
C PHE A 56 3.86 13.69 13.02
N GLY A 57 4.14 14.96 12.65
CA GLY A 57 5.42 15.63 12.98
C GLY A 57 5.78 15.64 14.47
N TYR A 58 4.78 15.46 15.35
CA TYR A 58 4.96 15.24 16.79
C TYR A 58 4.03 14.12 17.24
N SER A 59 4.57 12.92 17.47
CA SER A 59 3.77 11.73 17.73
C SER A 59 2.88 11.82 18.96
N SER A 60 3.12 12.74 19.89
CA SER A 60 2.26 12.95 21.08
C SER A 60 0.94 13.65 20.75
N GLU A 61 0.85 14.38 19.64
CA GLU A 61 -0.28 15.27 19.32
C GLU A 61 -1.08 14.83 18.09
N TYR A 62 -0.74 13.69 17.48
CA TYR A 62 -1.50 13.17 16.35
C TYR A 62 -2.94 12.89 16.75
N LYS A 63 -3.88 13.61 16.13
CA LYS A 63 -5.32 13.46 16.33
C LYS A 63 -6.01 12.83 15.12
N GLY A 64 -5.28 12.45 14.08
CA GLY A 64 -5.88 12.13 12.79
C GLY A 64 -6.11 13.37 11.93
N THR A 65 -6.81 13.20 10.80
CA THR A 65 -6.99 14.26 9.81
C THR A 65 -8.44 14.67 9.65
N VAL A 66 -8.68 15.97 9.49
CA VAL A 66 -9.99 16.52 9.08
C VAL A 66 -10.37 16.10 7.66
N LYS A 67 -9.40 15.65 6.86
CA LYS A 67 -9.53 15.32 5.44
C LYS A 67 -9.99 13.88 5.19
N ILE A 68 -10.70 13.27 6.12
CA ILE A 68 -11.17 11.87 5.99
C ILE A 68 -12.03 11.67 4.72
N LYS A 69 -12.78 12.69 4.30
CA LYS A 69 -13.57 12.66 3.07
C LYS A 69 -12.70 12.56 1.81
N GLU A 70 -11.56 13.24 1.77
CA GLU A 70 -10.60 13.12 0.65
C GLU A 70 -10.04 11.68 0.57
N ILE A 71 -9.81 11.05 1.72
CA ILE A 71 -9.33 9.67 1.81
C ILE A 71 -10.40 8.68 1.32
N GLU A 72 -11.66 8.88 1.69
CA GLU A 72 -12.78 8.08 1.17
C GLU A 72 -12.90 8.17 -0.35
N GLU A 73 -12.75 9.37 -0.90
CA GLU A 73 -12.81 9.59 -2.35
C GLU A 73 -11.67 8.86 -3.06
N ILE A 74 -10.44 8.90 -2.52
CA ILE A 74 -9.32 8.11 -3.05
C ILE A 74 -9.65 6.61 -3.05
N VAL A 75 -10.19 6.09 -1.95
CA VAL A 75 -10.56 4.67 -1.84
C VAL A 75 -11.69 4.31 -2.80
N HIS A 76 -12.70 5.17 -2.93
CA HIS A 76 -13.85 4.95 -3.82
C HIS A 76 -13.43 4.94 -5.28
N ASN A 77 -12.65 5.93 -5.72
CA ASN A 77 -12.19 6.07 -7.10
C ASN A 77 -11.22 4.95 -7.52
N ASN A 78 -10.64 4.23 -6.55
CA ASN A 78 -9.69 3.14 -6.76
C ASN A 78 -10.22 1.82 -6.21
N SER A 79 -11.54 1.60 -6.16
CA SER A 79 -12.15 0.42 -5.51
C SER A 79 -11.64 -0.92 -6.04
N GLU A 80 -11.22 -0.99 -7.30
CA GLU A 80 -10.64 -2.20 -7.92
C GLU A 80 -9.21 -2.52 -7.44
N LEU A 81 -8.50 -1.52 -6.92
CA LEU A 81 -7.12 -1.62 -6.44
C LEU A 81 -7.05 -1.77 -4.92
N VAL A 82 -8.14 -1.47 -4.23
CA VAL A 82 -8.19 -1.38 -2.78
C VAL A 82 -8.68 -2.70 -2.17
N GLU A 83 -7.92 -3.20 -1.21
CA GLU A 83 -8.33 -4.33 -0.39
C GLU A 83 -9.44 -3.98 0.61
N THR A 84 -10.32 -4.96 0.89
CA THR A 84 -11.47 -4.79 1.80
C THR A 84 -11.06 -4.25 3.17
N GLN A 85 -9.86 -4.59 3.65
CA GLN A 85 -9.34 -4.11 4.92
C GLN A 85 -9.17 -2.59 4.95
N LEU A 86 -8.64 -1.97 3.89
CA LEU A 86 -8.51 -0.52 3.82
C LEU A 86 -9.89 0.17 3.79
N ILE A 87 -10.85 -0.40 3.05
CA ILE A 87 -12.23 0.11 3.03
C ILE A 87 -12.82 0.11 4.45
N GLN A 88 -12.64 -0.98 5.18
CA GLN A 88 -13.15 -1.10 6.54
C GLN A 88 -12.46 -0.12 7.48
N MET A 89 -11.12 0.01 7.40
CA MET A 89 -10.36 0.94 8.23
C MET A 89 -10.81 2.40 8.02
N VAL A 90 -11.10 2.82 6.79
CA VAL A 90 -11.61 4.18 6.52
C VAL A 90 -12.99 4.38 7.16
N LYS A 91 -13.89 3.41 7.03
CA LYS A 91 -15.23 3.46 7.64
C LYS A 91 -15.14 3.53 9.17
N ASP A 92 -14.32 2.68 9.78
CA ASP A 92 -14.14 2.62 11.22
C ASP A 92 -13.53 3.93 11.75
N THR A 93 -12.55 4.48 11.03
CA THR A 93 -11.93 5.78 11.37
C THR A 93 -12.98 6.89 11.35
N ARG A 94 -13.83 6.93 10.33
CA ARG A 94 -14.90 7.93 10.25
C ARG A 94 -15.95 7.77 11.35
N ALA A 95 -16.36 6.53 11.63
CA ALA A 95 -17.32 6.25 12.69
C ALA A 95 -16.75 6.54 14.09
N GLY A 96 -15.42 6.43 14.24
CA GLY A 96 -14.69 6.69 15.48
C GLY A 96 -14.35 8.15 15.77
N ILE A 97 -14.74 9.10 14.90
CA ILE A 97 -14.52 10.54 15.13
C ILE A 97 -15.30 10.96 16.37
N ARG A 98 -14.60 11.53 17.35
CA ARG A 98 -15.21 11.96 18.62
C ARG A 98 -14.60 13.24 19.16
N MET A 99 -15.39 13.96 19.94
CA MET A 99 -14.90 15.03 20.80
C MET A 99 -14.33 14.39 22.06
N VAL A 100 -13.15 14.81 22.47
CA VAL A 100 -12.53 14.44 23.75
C VAL A 100 -12.27 15.71 24.54
N ASP A 101 -12.37 15.61 25.86
CA ASP A 101 -12.09 16.73 26.75
C ASP A 101 -10.64 17.19 26.57
N GLY A 102 -10.48 18.50 26.52
CA GLY A 102 -9.19 19.16 26.45
C GLY A 102 -8.48 19.16 27.81
N PRO A 103 -7.20 19.59 27.82
CA PRO A 103 -6.33 19.46 28.99
C PRO A 103 -6.77 20.32 30.19
N THR A 104 -7.62 21.33 30.00
CA THR A 104 -8.07 22.24 31.07
C THR A 104 -9.33 21.75 31.79
N GLY A 105 -10.11 20.85 31.17
CA GLY A 105 -11.38 20.36 31.73
C GLY A 105 -12.50 21.41 31.77
N GLU A 106 -12.31 22.56 31.12
CA GLU A 106 -13.37 23.57 30.98
C GLU A 106 -14.43 23.12 29.97
N LYS A 107 -15.66 23.63 30.14
CA LYS A 107 -16.84 23.19 29.37
C LYS A 107 -16.72 23.40 27.86
N ASP A 108 -15.86 24.34 27.45
CA ASP A 108 -15.60 24.69 26.05
C ASP A 108 -14.21 24.22 25.57
N ASP A 109 -13.42 23.58 26.43
CA ASP A 109 -12.13 22.99 26.07
C ASP A 109 -12.34 21.54 25.63
N PHE A 110 -12.71 21.36 24.37
CA PHE A 110 -12.81 20.05 23.73
C PHE A 110 -11.99 20.03 22.45
N THR A 111 -11.46 18.86 22.11
CA THR A 111 -10.74 18.65 20.86
C THR A 111 -11.33 17.50 20.07
N VAL A 112 -11.35 17.62 18.75
CA VAL A 112 -11.84 16.55 17.88
C VAL A 112 -10.68 15.62 17.56
N VAL A 113 -10.90 14.33 17.76
CA VAL A 113 -9.94 13.28 17.45
C VAL A 113 -10.56 12.37 16.39
N TYR A 114 -9.86 12.28 15.26
CA TYR A 114 -10.21 11.53 14.07
C TYR A 114 -9.59 10.13 14.02
N ASP A 115 -8.40 9.93 14.60
CA ASP A 115 -7.75 8.61 14.71
C ASP A 115 -7.10 8.46 16.10
N HIS A 116 -7.94 8.15 17.09
CA HIS A 116 -7.60 8.17 18.51
C HIS A 116 -6.46 7.24 18.91
N ASP A 117 -6.35 6.08 18.28
CA ASP A 117 -5.32 5.08 18.60
C ASP A 117 -4.18 5.07 17.57
N LYS A 118 -4.18 6.02 16.63
CA LYS A 118 -3.22 6.06 15.49
C LYS A 118 -3.29 4.79 14.64
N LYS A 119 -4.36 4.02 14.75
CA LYS A 119 -4.52 2.71 14.11
C LYS A 119 -4.56 2.89 12.61
N PHE A 120 -5.28 3.90 12.14
CA PHE A 120 -5.42 4.16 10.72
C PHE A 120 -4.12 4.69 10.13
N PHE A 121 -3.47 5.66 10.78
CA PHE A 121 -2.16 6.13 10.34
C PHE A 121 -1.12 5.02 10.28
N THR A 122 -1.04 4.22 11.34
CA THR A 122 -0.08 3.11 11.44
C THR A 122 -0.30 2.14 10.29
N TYR A 123 -1.55 1.73 10.05
CA TYR A 123 -1.89 0.88 8.92
C TYR A 123 -1.44 1.47 7.57
N ILE A 124 -1.79 2.72 7.28
CA ILE A 124 -1.43 3.38 6.02
C ILE A 124 0.09 3.47 5.85
N ARG A 125 0.80 3.90 6.89
CA ARG A 125 2.26 4.02 6.88
C ARG A 125 2.91 2.66 6.63
N ASP A 126 2.44 1.62 7.31
CA ASP A 126 3.02 0.29 7.24
C ASP A 126 2.80 -0.32 5.84
N GLN A 127 1.60 -0.16 5.26
CA GLN A 127 1.31 -0.56 3.88
C GLN A 127 2.11 0.23 2.85
N TYR A 128 2.19 1.56 3.02
CA TYR A 128 2.99 2.44 2.17
C TYR A 128 4.47 2.02 2.16
N ASN A 129 5.07 1.78 3.34
CA ASN A 129 6.46 1.34 3.44
C ASN A 129 6.67 -0.10 2.95
N SER A 130 5.72 -1.00 3.19
CA SER A 130 5.76 -2.38 2.70
C SER A 130 5.82 -2.40 1.16
N LEU A 131 4.91 -1.68 0.50
CA LEU A 131 4.89 -1.58 -0.96
C LEU A 131 6.17 -0.96 -1.53
N LYS A 132 6.70 0.09 -0.90
CA LYS A 132 8.00 0.67 -1.31
C LYS A 132 9.12 -0.35 -1.22
N LYS A 133 9.19 -1.10 -0.12
CA LYS A 133 10.19 -2.17 0.08
C LYS A 133 10.08 -3.24 -1.01
N GLU A 134 8.86 -3.70 -1.31
CA GLU A 134 8.62 -4.72 -2.34
C GLU A 134 8.96 -4.23 -3.76
N LEU A 135 8.83 -2.94 -4.01
CA LEU A 135 9.18 -2.29 -5.28
C LEU A 135 10.67 -1.88 -5.36
N GLY A 136 11.45 -2.09 -4.29
CA GLY A 136 12.85 -1.67 -4.24
C GLY A 136 13.05 -0.14 -4.16
N LEU A 137 12.03 0.60 -3.72
CA LEU A 137 12.07 2.05 -3.50
C LEU A 137 12.62 2.38 -2.11
N PRO A 138 13.12 3.60 -1.84
CA PRO A 138 13.52 4.01 -0.50
C PRO A 138 12.36 3.90 0.50
N TYR A 139 12.55 3.21 1.63
CA TYR A 139 11.53 2.98 2.66
C TYR A 139 12.11 3.17 4.06
N ASP A 140 11.26 3.41 5.06
CA ASP A 140 11.73 3.54 6.44
C ASP A 140 12.02 2.17 7.06
N LYS A 141 13.29 1.89 7.34
CA LYS A 141 13.75 0.64 7.95
C LYS A 141 13.39 0.49 9.43
N LYS A 142 12.94 1.55 10.08
CA LYS A 142 12.69 1.61 11.54
C LYS A 142 11.25 1.30 11.94
N VAL A 143 10.38 0.93 11.00
CA VAL A 143 9.02 0.50 11.33
C VAL A 143 9.08 -0.92 11.91
N LYS A 144 8.96 -1.02 13.24
CA LYS A 144 8.77 -2.25 14.01
C LYS A 144 7.66 -2.04 15.00
#